data_AF-A0A2N0NBB7-F1
#
_entry.id   AF-A0A2N0NBB7-F1
#
_cell.length_a   1.000
_cell.length_b   1.000
_cell.length_c   1.000
_cell.angle_alpha   90.00
_cell.angle_beta   90.00
_cell.angle_gamma   90.00
#
_symmetry.space_group_name_H-M   'P 1'
#
loop_
_entity.id
_entity.type
_entity.pdbx_description
1 polymer ?
#
loop_
_entity_poly.entity_id
_entity_poly.type
_entity_poly.pdbx_seq_one_letter_code
_entity_poly.pdbx_strand_id
1 'polypeptide(L)'
;MGYNAALIHKKIFIYELTTYFYKNEHGTFTKNHLRIGDVVMMQIQDYNESYAIVEAIFSHQGNDNKLYVFIIVKWFEETNRTRLGYPVYRIQTDNRWRHVFPLSAIDLVNNAHFLHDCSNSCTSSHDLLNTDYIRNLYYFKAI
;
A
#
# COMPACT_ATOMS: atom_id res chain seq x y z
N MET A 1 36.14 2.52 14.16
CA MET A 1 35.65 1.91 12.91
C MET A 1 34.61 2.83 12.32
N GLY A 2 34.89 3.43 11.15
CA GLY A 2 34.07 4.47 10.54
C GLY A 2 32.87 3.90 9.79
N TYR A 3 31.70 4.50 9.98
CA TYR A 3 30.49 4.19 9.22
C TYR A 3 30.63 4.70 7.78
N ASN A 4 31.25 3.91 6.91
CA ASN A 4 31.30 4.19 5.47
C ASN A 4 30.06 3.60 4.75
N ALA A 5 28.87 4.09 5.09
CA ALA A 5 27.68 3.83 4.29
C ALA A 5 27.03 5.15 3.88
N ALA A 6 27.75 5.92 3.06
CA ALA A 6 27.10 6.97 2.29
C ALA A 6 26.43 6.32 1.07
N LEU A 7 25.16 6.64 0.83
CA LEU A 7 24.45 6.28 -0.41
C LEU A 7 25.16 6.97 -1.59
N ILE A 8 25.96 6.22 -2.35
CA ILE A 8 26.78 6.78 -3.45
C ILE A 8 25.91 7.01 -4.70
N HIS A 9 24.83 6.25 -4.88
CA HIS A 9 23.93 6.37 -6.03
C HIS A 9 22.73 7.27 -5.74
N LYS A 10 22.68 8.45 -6.38
CA LYS A 10 21.57 9.42 -6.24
C LYS A 10 20.43 9.23 -7.25
N LYS A 11 20.47 8.20 -8.09
CA LYS A 11 19.43 7.94 -9.08
C LYS A 11 18.27 7.18 -8.43
N ILE A 12 17.13 7.85 -8.36
CA ILE A 12 15.85 7.29 -7.96
C ILE A 12 14.96 7.31 -9.20
N PHE A 13 14.30 6.19 -9.49
CA PHE A 13 13.29 6.11 -10.54
C PHE A 13 11.93 5.92 -9.90
N ILE A 14 10.92 6.65 -10.36
CA ILE A 14 9.55 6.61 -9.84
C ILE A 14 8.65 5.95 -10.89
N TYR A 15 7.69 5.15 -10.45
CA TYR A 15 6.81 4.37 -11.30
C TYR A 15 5.35 4.52 -10.88
N GLU A 16 4.45 4.52 -11.86
CA GLU A 16 2.99 4.45 -11.62
C GLU A 16 2.50 3.02 -11.39
N LEU A 17 3.22 2.04 -11.95
CA LEU A 17 2.88 0.62 -11.95
C LEU A 17 4.17 -0.21 -11.88
N THR A 18 4.13 -1.31 -11.15
CA THR A 18 5.13 -2.38 -11.21
C THR A 18 4.48 -3.75 -11.35
N THR A 19 5.28 -4.74 -11.73
CA THR A 19 4.88 -6.13 -11.81
C THR A 19 5.85 -6.97 -10.99
N TYR A 20 5.34 -7.93 -10.23
CA TYR A 20 6.15 -8.85 -9.45
C TYR A 20 5.58 -10.26 -9.47
N PHE A 21 6.42 -11.24 -9.15
CA PHE A 21 6.03 -12.64 -9.02
C PHE A 21 5.93 -13.02 -7.55
N TYR A 22 4.80 -13.60 -7.16
CA TYR A 22 4.60 -14.18 -5.84
C TYR A 22 4.62 -15.69 -5.97
N LYS A 23 5.37 -16.37 -5.08
CA LYS A 23 5.41 -17.83 -5.00
C LYS A 23 4.44 -18.26 -3.90
N ASN A 24 3.38 -18.98 -4.27
CA ASN A 24 2.44 -19.52 -3.29
C ASN A 24 3.03 -20.71 -2.51
N GLU A 25 2.28 -21.20 -1.50
CA GLU A 25 2.66 -22.34 -0.66
C GLU A 25 2.93 -23.63 -1.46
N HIS A 26 2.30 -23.77 -2.64
CA HIS A 26 2.49 -24.90 -3.56
C HIS A 26 3.66 -24.70 -4.53
N GLY A 27 4.41 -23.60 -4.39
CA GLY A 27 5.58 -23.29 -5.21
C GLY A 27 5.29 -22.73 -6.62
N THR A 28 4.03 -22.42 -6.92
CA THR A 28 3.63 -21.80 -8.19
C THR A 28 3.86 -20.30 -8.15
N PHE A 29 4.42 -19.75 -9.24
CA PHE A 29 4.63 -18.31 -9.39
C PHE A 29 3.43 -17.65 -10.07
N THR A 30 2.81 -16.70 -9.40
CA THR A 30 1.74 -15.85 -9.95
C THR A 30 2.28 -14.47 -10.24
N LYS A 31 2.03 -13.97 -11.46
CA LYS A 31 2.35 -12.60 -11.86
C LYS A 31 1.29 -11.64 -11.31
N ASN A 32 1.73 -10.65 -10.55
CA ASN A 32 0.90 -9.63 -9.94
C ASN A 32 1.28 -8.24 -10.45
N HIS A 33 0.32 -7.33 -10.38
CA HIS A 33 0.49 -5.92 -10.76
C HIS A 33 0.21 -5.07 -9.51
N LEU A 34 0.98 -4.01 -9.34
CA LEU A 34 0.80 -3.04 -8.25
C LEU A 34 0.88 -1.64 -8.81
N ARG A 35 -0.15 -0.84 -8.56
CA ARG A 35 -0.27 0.56 -8.98
C ARG A 35 -0.29 1.49 -7.78
N ILE A 36 0.05 2.75 -8.01
CA ILE A 36 -0.29 3.82 -7.07
C ILE A 36 -1.82 3.83 -6.90
N GLY A 37 -2.29 3.93 -5.66
CA GLY A 37 -3.69 3.87 -5.28
C GLY A 37 -4.21 2.47 -4.95
N ASP A 38 -3.45 1.41 -5.26
CA ASP A 38 -3.83 0.06 -4.85
C ASP A 38 -3.74 -0.08 -3.33
N VAL A 39 -4.71 -0.79 -2.73
CA VAL A 39 -4.66 -1.16 -1.32
C VAL A 39 -4.03 -2.53 -1.16
N VAL A 40 -3.04 -2.61 -0.28
CA VAL A 40 -2.29 -3.82 0.02
C VAL A 40 -2.50 -4.24 1.47
N MET A 41 -2.44 -5.54 1.72
CA MET A 41 -2.34 -6.08 3.07
C MET A 41 -0.87 -6.39 3.38
N MET A 42 -0.42 -5.94 4.54
CA MET A 42 0.95 -6.11 5.02
C MET A 42 0.93 -6.64 6.45
N GLN A 43 1.73 -7.66 6.73
CA GLN A 43 1.98 -8.13 8.09
C GLN A 43 3.18 -7.36 8.66
N ILE A 44 2.97 -6.66 9.78
CA ILE A 44 4.06 -6.01 10.52
C ILE A 44 4.13 -6.69 11.89
N GLN A 45 5.35 -6.98 12.38
CA GLN A 45 5.61 -7.76 13.60
C GLN A 45 4.77 -7.39 14.84
N ASP A 46 4.28 -6.15 14.92
CA ASP A 46 3.52 -5.64 16.08
C ASP A 46 2.00 -5.57 15.87
N TYR A 47 1.50 -5.90 14.67
CA TYR A 47 0.08 -5.77 14.32
C TYR A 47 -0.41 -6.97 13.50
N ASN A 48 -1.66 -7.38 13.72
CA ASN A 48 -2.37 -8.30 12.83
C ASN A 48 -2.45 -7.74 11.39
N GLU A 49 -3.13 -8.45 10.48
CA GLU A 49 -3.46 -8.01 9.12
C GLU A 49 -3.75 -6.49 9.04
N SER A 50 -2.80 -5.74 8.47
CA SER A 50 -2.87 -4.28 8.36
C SER A 50 -3.00 -3.87 6.90
N TYR A 51 -3.87 -2.88 6.63
CA TYR A 51 -4.12 -2.40 5.27
C TYR A 51 -3.41 -1.07 5.03
N ALA A 52 -2.88 -0.87 3.82
CA ALA A 52 -2.28 0.39 3.43
C ALA A 52 -2.55 0.69 1.96
N ILE A 53 -2.67 1.97 1.59
CA ILE A 53 -2.76 2.42 0.21
C ILE A 53 -1.37 2.80 -0.32
N VAL A 54 -1.02 2.35 -1.52
CA VAL A 54 0.26 2.68 -2.16
C VAL A 54 0.23 4.13 -2.65
N GLU A 55 1.13 4.95 -2.14
CA GLU A 55 1.27 6.36 -2.52
C GLU A 55 2.37 6.56 -3.58
N ALA A 56 3.44 5.76 -3.53
CA ALA A 56 4.49 5.83 -4.54
C ALA A 56 5.19 4.48 -4.71
N ILE A 57 5.73 4.26 -5.90
CA ILE A 57 6.60 3.12 -6.20
C ILE A 57 7.89 3.70 -6.75
N PHE A 58 9.03 3.29 -6.20
CA PHE A 58 10.31 3.78 -6.67
C PHE A 58 11.38 2.70 -6.61
N SER A 59 12.46 2.89 -7.37
CA SER A 59 13.62 2.01 -7.32
C SER A 59 14.89 2.77 -7.03
N HIS A 60 15.84 2.07 -6.43
CA HIS A 60 17.15 2.58 -6.09
C HIS A 60 18.21 1.52 -6.41
N GLN A 61 19.32 1.97 -6.99
CA GLN A 61 20.47 1.11 -7.25
C GLN A 61 21.36 1.04 -6.00
N GLY A 62 21.45 -0.15 -5.41
CA GLY A 62 22.30 -0.42 -4.26
C GLY A 62 23.79 -0.41 -4.58
N ASN A 63 24.63 -0.47 -3.54
CA ASN A 63 26.09 -0.51 -3.67
C ASN A 63 26.60 -1.78 -4.39
N ASP A 64 25.78 -2.81 -4.51
CA ASP A 64 26.06 -4.04 -5.27
C ASP A 64 25.65 -3.94 -6.74
N ASN A 65 25.33 -2.73 -7.22
CA ASN A 65 24.83 -2.43 -8.55
C ASN A 65 23.49 -3.09 -8.92
N LYS A 66 22.75 -3.64 -7.94
CA LYS A 66 21.41 -4.17 -8.18
C LYS A 66 20.35 -3.12 -7.96
N LEU A 67 19.25 -3.25 -8.71
CA LEU A 67 18.08 -2.41 -8.58
C LEU A 67 17.12 -3.00 -7.56
N TYR A 68 16.76 -2.23 -6.54
CA TYR A 68 15.79 -2.59 -5.52
C TYR A 68 14.55 -1.74 -5.68
N VAL A 69 13.36 -2.36 -5.56
CA VAL A 69 12.07 -1.67 -5.65
C VAL A 69 11.47 -1.51 -4.25
N PHE A 70 11.01 -0.30 -3.99
CA PHE A 70 10.38 0.12 -2.75
C PHE A 70 9.01 0.73 -3.02
N ILE A 71 8.17 0.70 -2.01
CA ILE A 71 6.85 1.32 -1.99
C ILE A 71 6.78 2.32 -0.84
N ILE A 72 6.09 3.43 -1.07
CA ILE A 72 5.60 4.33 -0.03
C ILE A 72 4.12 4.03 0.18
N VAL A 73 3.70 3.86 1.42
CA VAL A 73 2.31 3.54 1.77
C VAL A 73 1.76 4.50 2.81
N LYS A 74 0.44 4.72 2.78
CA LYS A 74 -0.31 5.32 3.89
C LYS A 74 -1.16 4.25 4.56
N TRP A 75 -1.06 4.17 5.87
CA TRP A 75 -1.74 3.15 6.67
C TRP A 75 -3.21 3.47 6.86
N PHE A 76 -4.02 2.42 6.88
CA PHE A 76 -5.39 2.49 7.35
C PHE A 76 -5.46 2.18 8.85
N GLU A 77 -6.30 2.91 9.57
CA GLU A 77 -6.83 2.54 10.88
C GLU A 77 -8.29 2.11 10.75
N GLU A 78 -8.67 1.04 11.43
CA GLU A 78 -10.09 0.67 11.53
C GLU A 78 -10.82 1.69 12.41
N THR A 79 -11.98 2.15 11.97
CA THR A 79 -12.84 3.02 12.77
C THR A 79 -13.93 2.18 13.44
N ASN A 80 -14.58 2.74 14.46
CA ASN A 80 -15.77 2.11 15.08
C ASN A 80 -17.05 2.25 14.23
N ARG A 81 -16.94 2.71 12.97
CA ARG A 81 -18.09 2.95 12.09
C ARG A 81 -18.28 1.79 11.13
N THR A 82 -19.54 1.58 10.77
CA THR A 82 -19.92 0.68 9.68
C THR A 82 -20.77 1.43 8.67
N ARG A 83 -20.65 1.05 7.39
CA ARG A 83 -21.53 1.53 6.32
C ARG A 83 -21.92 0.34 5.45
N LEU A 84 -23.22 0.21 5.18
CA LEU A 84 -23.80 -0.95 4.49
C LEU A 84 -23.45 -2.29 5.16
N GLY A 85 -23.22 -2.29 6.48
CA GLY A 85 -22.82 -3.48 7.23
C GLY A 85 -21.32 -3.84 7.16
N TYR A 86 -20.50 -3.03 6.49
CA TYR A 86 -19.05 -3.24 6.36
C TYR A 86 -18.25 -2.24 7.20
N PRO A 87 -17.07 -2.64 7.71
CA PRO A 87 -16.20 -1.77 8.49
C PRO A 87 -15.65 -0.62 7.64
N VAL A 88 -15.62 0.57 8.25
CA VAL A 88 -15.01 1.76 7.67
C VAL A 88 -13.61 1.93 8.25
N TYR A 89 -12.65 2.17 7.37
CA TYR A 89 -11.26 2.47 7.68
C TYR A 89 -10.94 3.91 7.32
N ARG A 90 -9.94 4.48 7.97
CA ARG A 90 -9.47 5.84 7.74
C ARG A 90 -7.98 5.85 7.44
N ILE A 91 -7.52 6.67 6.50
CA ILE A 91 -6.09 6.93 6.32
C ILE A 91 -5.54 7.63 7.57
N GLN A 92 -4.52 7.04 8.19
CA GLN A 92 -3.82 7.62 9.32
C GLN A 92 -3.15 8.94 8.93
N THR A 93 -3.32 9.94 9.79
CA THR A 93 -2.65 11.25 9.63
C THR A 93 -1.40 11.38 10.48
N ASP A 94 -1.14 10.43 11.38
CA ASP A 94 0.07 10.42 12.19
C ASP A 94 1.20 9.64 11.49
N ASN A 95 2.45 10.07 11.69
CA ASN A 95 3.64 9.44 11.09
C ASN A 95 4.25 8.41 12.06
N ARG A 96 3.43 7.73 12.86
CA ARG A 96 3.95 6.79 13.88
C ARG A 96 4.56 5.55 13.25
N TRP A 97 4.07 5.16 12.07
CA TRP A 97 4.43 3.91 11.42
C TRP A 97 5.46 4.16 10.32
N ARG A 98 6.24 3.14 9.98
CA ARG A 98 7.13 3.24 8.82
C ARG A 98 6.26 3.28 7.57
N HIS A 99 6.61 4.14 6.62
CA HIS A 99 5.87 4.30 5.35
C HIS A 99 6.60 3.74 4.15
N VAL A 100 7.90 3.42 4.28
CA VAL A 100 8.74 2.95 3.18
C VAL A 100 9.09 1.49 3.40
N PHE A 101 8.77 0.64 2.43
CA PHE A 101 9.02 -0.80 2.51
C PHE A 101 9.62 -1.33 1.20
N PRO A 102 10.42 -2.41 1.24
CA PRO A 102 10.74 -3.14 0.04
C PRO A 102 9.46 -3.75 -0.55
N LEU A 103 9.38 -3.89 -1.88
CA LEU A 103 8.23 -4.50 -2.55
C LEU A 103 7.90 -5.90 -2.00
N SER A 104 8.91 -6.63 -1.52
CA SER A 104 8.79 -7.96 -0.93
C SER A 104 8.03 -7.99 0.41
N ALA A 105 7.73 -6.84 1.02
CA ALA A 105 6.95 -6.76 2.26
C ALA A 105 5.44 -6.89 2.03
N ILE A 106 4.98 -6.83 0.78
CA ILE A 106 3.57 -7.09 0.45
C ILE A 106 3.35 -8.60 0.57
N ASP A 107 2.67 -8.99 1.65
CA ASP A 107 2.58 -10.40 2.03
C ASP A 107 1.57 -11.16 1.15
N LEU A 108 0.53 -10.47 0.68
CA LEU A 108 -0.48 -11.02 -0.23
C LEU A 108 -0.99 -9.92 -1.17
N VAL A 109 -1.13 -10.24 -2.46
CA VAL A 109 -2.18 -9.61 -3.29
C VAL A 109 -3.50 -10.21 -2.83
N ASN A 110 -3.89 -9.87 -1.62
CA ASN A 110 -5.27 -10.04 -1.23
C ASN A 110 -5.98 -8.82 -1.81
N ASN A 111 -6.96 -9.10 -2.65
CA ASN A 111 -7.87 -8.16 -3.29
C ASN A 111 -8.75 -7.51 -2.22
N ALA A 112 -8.14 -6.79 -1.28
CA ALA A 112 -8.82 -6.00 -0.29
C ALA A 112 -9.33 -4.78 -1.04
N HIS A 113 -10.59 -4.85 -1.47
CA HIS A 113 -11.22 -3.77 -2.19
C HIS A 113 -11.68 -2.73 -1.19
N PHE A 114 -11.14 -1.53 -1.30
CA PHE A 114 -11.61 -0.39 -0.53
C PHE A 114 -12.35 0.55 -1.47
N LEU A 115 -13.53 0.97 -1.04
CA LEU A 115 -14.33 1.98 -1.74
C LEU A 115 -14.26 3.26 -0.92
N HIS A 116 -14.05 4.40 -1.57
CA HIS A 116 -14.13 5.69 -0.87
C HIS A 116 -15.51 5.86 -0.21
N ASP A 117 -15.51 6.21 1.07
CA ASP A 117 -16.71 6.42 1.87
C ASP A 117 -17.29 7.82 1.64
N CYS A 118 -17.75 8.11 0.42
CA CYS A 118 -18.14 9.47 0.05
C CYS A 118 -19.49 9.91 0.64
N SER A 119 -19.53 11.16 1.06
CA SER A 119 -20.72 11.85 1.55
C SER A 119 -21.03 13.06 0.67
N ASN A 120 -22.13 13.77 0.98
CA ASN A 120 -22.59 14.92 0.19
C ASN A 120 -21.58 16.10 0.13
N SER A 121 -20.50 16.07 0.92
CA SER A 121 -19.42 17.06 0.87
C SER A 121 -18.34 16.79 -0.19
N CYS A 122 -18.42 15.68 -0.94
CA CYS A 122 -17.43 15.27 -1.93
C CYS A 122 -17.63 15.93 -3.31
N THR A 123 -17.74 17.26 -3.39
CA THR A 123 -18.18 17.96 -4.62
C THR A 123 -17.06 18.45 -5.54
N SER A 124 -15.80 18.51 -5.09
CA SER A 124 -14.67 18.94 -5.96
C SER A 124 -13.27 18.49 -5.54
N SER A 125 -13.09 17.88 -4.36
CA SER A 125 -11.78 17.51 -3.81
C SER A 125 -11.82 16.13 -3.14
N HIS A 126 -12.41 15.19 -3.87
CA HIS A 126 -12.72 13.83 -3.43
C HIS A 126 -11.49 13.11 -2.85
N ASP A 127 -10.35 13.22 -3.53
CA ASP A 127 -9.13 12.48 -3.19
C ASP A 127 -8.29 13.15 -2.10
N LEU A 128 -8.55 14.42 -1.78
CA LEU A 128 -7.74 15.20 -0.84
C LEU A 128 -8.38 15.36 0.53
N LEU A 129 -9.71 15.31 0.62
CA LEU A 129 -10.45 15.59 1.86
C LEU A 129 -11.15 14.37 2.44
N ASN A 130 -11.37 13.31 1.65
CA ASN A 130 -12.00 12.09 2.15
C ASN A 130 -10.95 11.00 2.41
N THR A 131 -10.64 10.81 3.68
CA THR A 131 -9.72 9.78 4.15
C THR A 131 -10.42 8.48 4.54
N ASP A 132 -11.75 8.42 4.45
CA ASP A 132 -12.56 7.29 4.91
C ASP A 132 -12.89 6.35 3.75
N TYR A 133 -12.78 5.05 4.01
CA TYR A 133 -12.94 3.98 3.02
C TYR A 133 -13.70 2.80 3.62
N ILE A 134 -14.57 2.18 2.84
CA ILE A 134 -15.33 0.99 3.21
C ILE A 134 -14.56 -0.24 2.70
N ARG A 135 -14.26 -1.20 3.59
CA ARG A 135 -13.68 -2.48 3.17
C ARG A 135 -14.77 -3.34 2.54
N ASN A 136 -14.69 -3.49 1.22
CA ASN A 136 -15.64 -4.23 0.42
C ASN A 136 -15.26 -5.71 0.33
N LEU A 137 -15.98 -6.57 1.05
CA LEU A 137 -15.74 -8.02 1.10
C LEU A 137 -16.34 -8.77 -0.09
N TYR A 138 -17.29 -8.17 -0.79
CA TYR A 138 -17.95 -8.76 -1.95
C TYR A 138 -17.79 -7.78 -3.09
N TYR A 139 -17.37 -8.21 -4.28
CA TYR A 139 -17.29 -7.35 -5.46
C TYR A 139 -18.67 -6.77 -5.83
N PHE A 140 -19.19 -5.80 -5.08
CA PHE A 140 -20.15 -4.84 -5.58
C PHE A 140 -19.35 -4.00 -6.57
N LYS A 141 -19.36 -4.42 -7.85
CA LYS A 141 -19.20 -3.47 -8.93
C LYS A 141 -20.33 -2.46 -8.71
N ALA A 142 -20.00 -1.27 -8.21
CA ALA A 142 -20.90 -0.15 -8.36
C ALA A 142 -21.18 -0.03 -9.86
N ILE A 143 -22.46 -0.17 -10.22
CA ILE A 143 -22.96 -0.07 -11.60
C ILE A 143 -22.91 1.41 -12.00
#